data_AF-A0A495BJW7-F1
#
_entry.id   AF-A0A495BJW7-F1
#
_cell.length_a   1.000
_cell.length_b   1.000
_cell.length_c   1.000
_cell.angle_alpha   90.00
_cell.angle_beta   90.00
_cell.angle_gamma   90.00
#
_symmetry.space_group_name_H-M   'P 1'
#
loop_
_entity.id
_entity.type
_entity.pdbx_description
1 polymer ?
#
loop_
_entity_poly.entity_id
_entity_poly.type
_entity_poly.pdbx_seq_one_letter_code
_entity_poly.pdbx_strand_id
1 'polypeptide(L)'
;MTLTSSLGTFGDNAQMLCTIEKQAEIKGLLQELGWSQAKFCGEYFDLSDEFGDGFSGHEDEELTRLQHRFKKELTRQTTKPERLQTYIDFILAHDEYRGSLIKPRMVYKPYDKQTMATIQKMSQALTKLIEQGED
;
A
#
# COMPACT_ATOMS: atom_id res chain seq x y z
N MET A 1 49.59 23.11 -12.45
CA MET A 1 48.41 23.88 -12.03
C MET A 1 47.27 23.58 -12.99
N THR A 2 46.25 22.86 -12.55
CA THR A 2 44.84 22.98 -12.98
C THR A 2 44.01 22.15 -12.00
N LEU A 3 43.53 22.78 -10.93
CA LEU A 3 42.47 22.25 -10.08
C LEU A 3 41.13 22.63 -10.75
N THR A 4 40.66 21.76 -11.64
CA THR A 4 39.25 21.68 -12.02
C THR A 4 38.80 20.33 -11.49
N SER A 5 37.99 20.22 -10.44
CA SER A 5 36.54 20.35 -10.54
C SER A 5 35.94 20.29 -9.13
N SER A 6 35.27 21.34 -8.68
CA SER A 6 34.36 21.29 -7.52
C SER A 6 33.28 22.33 -7.74
N LEU A 7 32.29 21.97 -8.56
CA LEU A 7 31.13 22.80 -8.89
C LEU A 7 29.89 21.92 -9.17
N GLY A 8 29.76 20.80 -8.44
CA GLY A 8 28.58 19.91 -8.50
C GLY A 8 27.68 19.94 -7.27
N THR A 9 28.07 20.62 -6.19
CA THR A 9 27.56 20.31 -4.84
C THR A 9 26.19 20.91 -4.50
N PHE A 10 25.67 21.89 -5.22
CA PHE A 10 24.37 22.51 -4.87
C PHE A 10 23.17 21.84 -5.56
N GLY A 11 23.27 21.49 -6.83
CA GLY A 11 22.19 20.83 -7.58
C GLY A 11 21.93 19.40 -7.11
N ASP A 12 23.02 18.66 -6.84
CA ASP A 12 22.95 17.26 -6.41
C ASP A 12 22.33 17.13 -5.00
N ASN A 13 22.58 18.10 -4.11
CA ASN A 13 22.00 18.12 -2.76
C ASN A 13 20.49 18.39 -2.77
N ALA A 14 20.01 19.28 -3.65
CA ALA A 14 18.59 19.56 -3.79
C ALA A 14 17.81 18.36 -4.37
N GLN A 15 18.38 17.69 -5.38
CA GLN A 15 17.78 16.47 -5.93
C GLN A 15 17.78 15.34 -4.90
N MET A 16 18.86 15.18 -4.12
CA MET A 16 18.93 14.16 -3.08
C MET A 16 17.84 14.34 -2.01
N LEU A 17 17.57 15.57 -1.56
CA LEU A 17 16.49 15.86 -0.62
C LEU A 17 15.11 15.54 -1.22
N CYS A 18 14.86 15.97 -2.46
CA CYS A 18 13.62 15.68 -3.19
C CYS A 18 13.38 14.16 -3.35
N THR A 19 14.44 13.39 -3.63
CA THR A 19 14.36 11.93 -3.71
C THR A 19 13.97 11.31 -2.37
N ILE A 20 14.56 11.76 -1.26
CA ILE A 20 14.23 11.25 0.08
C ILE A 20 12.78 11.55 0.46
N GLU A 21 12.30 12.76 0.16
CA GLU A 21 10.90 13.16 0.42
C GLU A 21 9.92 12.26 -0.34
N LYS A 22 10.16 12.02 -1.63
CA LYS A 22 9.31 11.13 -2.45
C LYS A 22 9.36 9.67 -1.99
N GLN A 23 10.54 9.18 -1.56
CA GLN A 23 10.65 7.84 -0.99
C GLN A 23 9.84 7.69 0.30
N ALA A 24 9.82 8.72 1.14
CA ALA A 24 9.02 8.75 2.35
C ALA A 24 7.51 8.81 2.02
N GLU A 25 7.12 9.64 1.06
CA GLU A 25 5.75 9.75 0.58
C GLU A 25 5.21 8.42 0.05
N ILE A 26 5.96 7.73 -0.83
CA ILE A 26 5.55 6.41 -1.33
C ILE A 26 5.34 5.43 -0.17
N LYS A 27 6.24 5.39 0.81
CA LYS A 27 6.09 4.50 1.98
C LYS A 27 4.84 4.85 2.79
N GLY A 28 4.55 6.13 2.97
CA GLY A 28 3.36 6.63 3.65
C GLY A 28 2.08 6.21 2.91
N LEU A 29 2.02 6.45 1.61
CA LEU A 29 0.87 6.08 0.77
C LEU A 29 0.61 4.57 0.79
N LEU A 30 1.65 3.75 0.68
CA LEU A 30 1.52 2.29 0.79
C LEU A 30 1.01 1.86 2.17
N GLN A 31 1.47 2.52 3.24
CA GLN A 31 1.00 2.24 4.59
C GLN A 31 -0.47 2.65 4.78
N GLU A 32 -0.89 3.79 4.24
CA GLU A 32 -2.28 4.26 4.29
C GLU A 32 -3.25 3.31 3.58
N LEU A 33 -2.80 2.75 2.46
CA LEU A 33 -3.50 1.72 1.69
C LEU A 33 -3.44 0.33 2.32
N GLY A 34 -2.55 0.10 3.29
CA GLY A 34 -2.25 -1.25 3.79
C GLY A 34 -1.59 -2.16 2.76
N TRP A 35 -0.93 -1.58 1.75
CA TRP A 35 -0.27 -2.32 0.68
C TRP A 35 1.16 -2.70 1.05
N SER A 36 1.54 -3.93 0.68
CA SER A 36 2.95 -4.34 0.66
C SER A 36 3.63 -3.83 -0.61
N GLN A 37 4.97 -3.75 -0.60
CA GLN A 37 5.73 -3.44 -1.82
C GLN A 37 5.46 -4.45 -2.94
N ALA A 38 5.24 -5.72 -2.59
CA ALA A 38 4.91 -6.77 -3.55
C ALA A 38 3.52 -6.54 -4.18
N LYS A 39 2.51 -6.18 -3.37
CA LYS A 39 1.17 -5.83 -3.90
C LYS A 39 1.28 -4.65 -4.85
N PHE A 40 1.94 -3.57 -4.44
CA PHE A 40 2.15 -2.41 -5.32
C PHE A 40 2.80 -2.80 -6.65
N CYS A 41 3.84 -3.64 -6.64
CA CYS A 41 4.50 -4.05 -7.88
C CYS A 41 3.59 -4.88 -8.78
N GLY A 42 2.71 -5.71 -8.22
CA GLY A 42 1.70 -6.45 -9.00
C GLY A 42 0.74 -5.48 -9.69
N GLU A 43 0.10 -4.61 -8.91
CA GLU A 43 -0.84 -3.60 -9.47
C GLU A 43 -0.16 -2.71 -10.51
N TYR A 44 1.07 -2.25 -10.25
CA TYR A 44 1.82 -1.43 -11.19
C TYR A 44 2.19 -2.21 -12.46
N PHE A 45 2.55 -3.49 -12.34
CA PHE A 45 2.85 -4.33 -13.49
C PHE A 45 1.62 -4.53 -14.38
N ASP A 46 0.47 -4.80 -13.77
CA ASP A 46 -0.77 -5.12 -14.49
C ASP A 46 -1.44 -3.89 -15.12
N LEU A 47 -1.34 -2.73 -14.47
CA LEU A 47 -2.10 -1.53 -14.84
C LEU A 47 -1.25 -0.41 -15.47
N SER A 48 0.08 -0.52 -15.47
CA SER A 48 0.93 0.47 -16.12
C SER A 48 1.20 0.13 -17.58
N ASP A 49 1.25 1.15 -18.42
CA ASP A 49 1.63 1.01 -19.84
C ASP A 49 3.12 0.61 -20.03
N GLU A 50 3.90 0.48 -18.95
CA GLU A 50 5.34 0.16 -19.01
C GLU A 50 5.60 -1.27 -19.49
N PHE A 51 4.70 -2.20 -19.19
CA PHE A 51 4.90 -3.64 -19.43
C PHE A 51 4.05 -4.20 -20.59
N GLY A 52 3.23 -3.35 -21.23
CA GLY A 52 2.39 -3.74 -22.36
C GLY A 52 1.26 -4.71 -21.98
N ASP A 53 0.62 -5.28 -22.98
CA ASP A 53 -0.51 -6.21 -22.86
C ASP A 53 -0.07 -7.64 -22.48
N GLY A 54 0.73 -7.77 -21.41
CA GLY A 54 0.84 -8.98 -20.57
C GLY A 54 1.09 -10.34 -21.24
N PHE A 55 1.41 -10.44 -22.54
CA PHE A 55 1.44 -11.71 -23.26
C PHE A 55 2.87 -12.15 -23.58
N SER A 56 3.80 -11.96 -22.64
CA SER A 56 5.22 -12.28 -22.86
C SER A 56 5.63 -13.68 -22.38
N GLY A 57 4.78 -14.43 -21.67
CA GLY A 57 5.14 -15.75 -21.13
C GLY A 57 6.26 -15.72 -20.08
N HIS A 58 6.72 -14.52 -19.69
CA HIS A 58 7.80 -14.26 -18.73
C HIS A 58 7.37 -13.29 -17.62
N GLU A 59 6.06 -13.17 -17.37
CA GLU A 59 5.49 -12.22 -16.39
C GLU A 59 6.09 -12.35 -14.99
N ASP A 60 6.30 -13.58 -14.51
CA ASP A 60 6.88 -13.84 -13.18
C ASP A 60 8.30 -13.29 -13.02
N GLU A 61 9.13 -13.41 -14.07
CA GLU A 61 10.50 -12.89 -14.06
C GLU A 61 10.51 -11.37 -14.09
N GLU A 62 9.67 -10.76 -14.93
CA GLU A 62 9.56 -9.32 -15.06
C GLU A 62 9.00 -8.67 -13.79
N LEU A 63 7.98 -9.29 -13.18
CA LEU A 63 7.44 -8.86 -11.89
C LEU A 63 8.51 -8.96 -10.78
N THR A 64 9.28 -10.04 -10.76
CA THR A 64 10.39 -10.20 -9.80
C THR A 64 11.45 -9.10 -9.99
N ARG A 65 11.83 -8.81 -11.24
CA ARG A 65 12.76 -7.73 -11.58
C ARG A 65 12.23 -6.37 -11.13
N LEU A 66 10.94 -6.11 -11.36
CA LEU A 66 10.25 -4.90 -10.90
C LEU A 66 10.32 -4.79 -9.38
N GLN A 67 10.00 -5.84 -8.63
CA GLN A 67 10.06 -5.83 -7.16
C GLN A 67 11.48 -5.52 -6.64
N HIS A 68 12.50 -6.15 -7.22
CA HIS A 68 13.89 -5.86 -6.86
C HIS A 68 14.32 -4.44 -7.20
N ARG A 69 13.88 -3.94 -8.36
CA ARG A 69 14.15 -2.56 -8.82
C ARG A 69 13.49 -1.56 -7.89
N PHE A 70 12.20 -1.70 -7.63
CA PHE A 70 11.41 -0.84 -6.76
C PHE A 70 12.01 -0.75 -5.36
N LYS A 71 12.39 -1.90 -4.77
CA LYS A 71 13.06 -1.93 -3.47
C LYS A 71 14.38 -1.12 -3.46
N LYS A 72 15.18 -1.24 -4.51
CA LYS A 72 16.43 -0.47 -4.66
C LYS A 72 16.14 1.02 -4.86
N GLU A 73 15.14 1.36 -5.65
CA GLU A 73 14.74 2.73 -5.92
C GLU A 73 14.23 3.45 -4.67
N LEU A 74 13.56 2.74 -3.75
CA LEU A 74 13.09 3.26 -2.46
C LEU A 74 14.17 3.42 -1.38
N THR A 75 15.39 2.95 -1.64
CA THR A 75 16.50 2.97 -0.67
C THR A 75 17.69 3.80 -1.14
N ARG A 76 17.91 3.91 -2.46
CA ARG A 76 19.04 4.65 -3.04
C ARG A 76 18.70 6.12 -3.16
N GLN A 77 19.55 6.97 -2.61
CA GLN A 77 19.42 8.43 -2.72
C GLN A 77 19.70 8.96 -4.14
N THR A 78 20.34 8.15 -4.97
CA THR A 78 20.64 8.47 -6.38
C THR A 78 19.50 8.10 -7.34
N THR A 79 18.39 7.58 -6.82
CA THR A 79 17.19 7.36 -7.63
C THR A 79 16.69 8.69 -8.17
N LYS A 80 16.37 8.73 -9.46
CA LYS A 80 15.83 9.92 -10.10
C LYS A 80 14.47 10.28 -9.48
N PRO A 81 14.25 11.51 -9.01
CA PRO A 81 13.01 11.90 -8.36
C PRO A 81 11.80 11.79 -9.30
N GLU A 82 12.00 11.95 -10.61
CA GLU A 82 10.95 11.81 -11.62
C GLU A 82 10.40 10.38 -11.67
N ARG A 83 11.26 9.38 -11.47
CA ARG A 83 10.84 7.97 -11.45
C ARG A 83 9.96 7.66 -10.24
N LEU A 84 10.32 8.23 -9.09
CA LEU A 84 9.53 8.12 -7.87
C LEU A 84 8.19 8.86 -8.00
N GLN A 85 8.18 10.00 -8.71
CA GLN A 85 6.95 10.71 -9.01
C GLN A 85 5.98 9.84 -9.82
N THR A 86 6.46 9.09 -10.81
CA THR A 86 5.60 8.15 -11.57
C THR A 86 4.89 7.14 -10.67
N TYR A 87 5.57 6.63 -9.64
CA TYR A 87 4.94 5.71 -8.68
C TYR A 87 3.91 6.40 -7.80
N ILE A 88 4.17 7.64 -7.36
CA ILE A 88 3.21 8.44 -6.60
C ILE A 88 1.96 8.69 -7.47
N ASP A 89 2.14 9.16 -8.70
CA ASP A 89 1.05 9.45 -9.62
C ASP A 89 0.18 8.22 -9.87
N PHE A 90 0.80 7.05 -10.04
CA PHE A 90 0.10 5.78 -10.16
C PHE A 90 -0.74 5.46 -8.92
N ILE A 91 -0.15 5.57 -7.71
CA ILE A 91 -0.86 5.27 -6.45
C ILE A 91 -2.05 6.22 -6.29
N LEU A 92 -1.87 7.51 -6.55
CA LEU A 92 -2.93 8.52 -6.41
C LEU A 92 -4.06 8.35 -7.43
N ALA A 93 -3.73 7.84 -8.62
CA ALA A 93 -4.71 7.54 -9.66
C ALA A 93 -5.50 6.24 -9.39
N HIS A 94 -4.96 5.33 -8.57
CA HIS A 94 -5.55 4.02 -8.31
C HIS A 94 -6.89 4.10 -7.58
N ASP A 95 -7.85 3.27 -7.99
CA ASP A 95 -9.21 3.29 -7.45
C ASP A 95 -9.27 2.93 -5.95
N GLU A 96 -8.45 1.99 -5.48
CA GLU A 96 -8.36 1.68 -4.04
C GLU A 96 -7.92 2.91 -3.23
N TYR A 97 -7.00 3.74 -3.75
CA TYR A 97 -6.59 4.96 -3.07
C TYR A 97 -7.72 5.98 -3.02
N ARG A 98 -8.39 6.20 -4.15
CA ARG A 98 -9.57 7.08 -4.21
C ARG A 98 -10.68 6.64 -3.27
N GLY A 99 -10.92 5.33 -3.16
CA GLY A 99 -11.86 4.74 -2.20
C GLY A 99 -11.41 4.90 -0.75
N SER A 100 -10.10 4.81 -0.49
CA SER A 100 -9.53 4.92 0.86
C SER A 100 -9.68 6.31 1.50
N LEU A 101 -9.88 7.36 0.68
CA LEU A 101 -10.20 8.71 1.16
C LEU A 101 -11.54 8.73 1.92
N ILE A 102 -12.41 7.76 1.66
CA ILE A 102 -13.71 7.60 2.32
C ILE A 102 -13.58 6.51 3.37
N LYS A 103 -13.07 6.86 4.56
CA LYS A 103 -12.95 5.92 5.68
C LYS A 103 -14.31 5.74 6.39
N PRO A 104 -14.93 4.54 6.36
CA PRO A 104 -16.18 4.31 7.07
C PRO A 104 -15.96 4.47 8.58
N ARG A 105 -16.73 5.35 9.22
CA ARG A 105 -16.72 5.44 10.68
C ARG A 105 -17.58 4.31 11.23
N MET A 106 -16.96 3.32 11.87
CA MET A 106 -17.66 2.35 12.70
C MET A 106 -18.35 3.09 13.86
N VAL A 107 -19.68 3.17 13.81
CA VAL A 107 -20.48 3.71 14.91
C VAL A 107 -21.07 2.52 15.65
N TYR A 108 -20.53 2.22 16.83
CA TYR A 108 -21.13 1.25 17.73
C TYR A 108 -22.46 1.81 18.24
N LYS A 109 -23.56 1.23 17.79
CA LYS A 109 -24.88 1.47 18.37
C LYS A 109 -25.20 0.28 19.27
N PRO A 110 -25.51 0.51 20.57
CA PRO A 110 -25.95 -0.58 21.42
C PRO A 110 -27.19 -1.21 20.82
N TYR A 111 -27.29 -2.54 20.90
CA TYR A 111 -28.51 -3.25 20.55
C TYR A 111 -29.69 -2.71 21.37
N ASP A 112 -30.85 -2.60 20.74
CA ASP A 112 -32.05 -2.19 21.45
C ASP A 112 -32.45 -3.21 22.53
N LYS A 113 -33.30 -2.79 23.47
CA LYS A 113 -33.72 -3.61 24.61
C LYS A 113 -34.39 -4.92 24.20
N GLN A 114 -35.14 -4.92 23.09
CA GLN A 114 -35.84 -6.11 22.61
C GLN A 114 -34.85 -7.11 22.00
N THR A 115 -33.87 -6.63 21.24
CA THR A 115 -32.78 -7.44 20.69
C THR A 115 -31.96 -8.08 21.81
N MET A 116 -31.55 -7.31 22.82
CA MET A 116 -30.82 -7.84 23.98
C MET A 116 -31.62 -8.88 24.77
N ALA A 117 -32.92 -8.63 25.00
CA ALA A 117 -33.80 -9.59 25.67
C ALA A 117 -33.94 -10.89 24.88
N THR A 118 -33.97 -10.81 23.54
CA THR A 118 -34.06 -11.97 22.66
C THR A 118 -32.76 -12.79 22.72
N ILE A 119 -31.60 -12.14 22.60
CA ILE A 119 -30.29 -12.78 22.72
C ILE A 119 -30.16 -13.49 24.07
N GLN A 120 -30.61 -12.86 25.15
CA GLN A 120 -30.53 -13.44 26.49
C GLN A 120 -31.44 -14.66 26.66
N LYS A 121 -32.67 -14.62 26.12
CA LYS A 121 -33.56 -15.79 26.09
C LYS A 121 -32.96 -16.95 25.30
N MET A 122 -32.36 -16.66 24.14
CA MET A 122 -31.70 -17.66 23.31
C MET A 122 -30.50 -18.29 24.03
N SER A 123 -29.67 -17.47 24.67
CA SER A 123 -28.53 -17.95 25.48
C SER A 123 -29.00 -18.90 26.59
N GLN A 124 -30.04 -18.54 27.34
CA GLN A 124 -30.60 -19.38 28.40
C GLN A 124 -31.18 -20.69 27.87
N ALA A 125 -31.84 -20.66 26.70
CA ALA A 125 -32.37 -21.87 26.08
C ALA A 125 -31.24 -22.82 25.67
N LEU A 126 -30.17 -22.29 25.06
CA LEU A 126 -29.00 -23.09 24.68
C LEU A 126 -28.31 -23.71 25.89
N THR A 127 -28.12 -22.95 26.98
CA THR A 127 -27.52 -23.47 28.21
C THR A 127 -28.30 -24.66 28.75
N LYS A 128 -29.64 -24.57 28.82
CA LYS A 128 -30.48 -25.68 29.29
C LYS A 128 -30.40 -26.91 28.40
N LEU A 129 -30.31 -26.73 27.07
CA LEU A 129 -30.19 -27.85 26.14
C LEU A 129 -28.86 -28.58 26.28
N ILE A 130 -27.78 -27.85 26.58
CA ILE A 130 -26.46 -28.44 26.82
C ILE A 130 -26.48 -29.23 28.14
N GLU A 131 -27.03 -28.65 29.21
CA GLU A 131 -27.14 -29.30 30.52
C GLU A 131 -28.03 -30.56 30.51
N GLN A 132 -29.01 -30.64 29.59
CA GLN A 132 -29.92 -31.78 29.45
C GLN A 132 -29.41 -32.87 28.49
N GLY A 133 -28.34 -32.61 27.74
CA GLY A 133 -27.74 -33.55 26.79
C GLY A 133 -26.49 -34.27 27.32
N GLU A 134 -26.12 -34.06 28.59
CA GLU A 134 -24.98 -34.68 29.26
C GLU A 134 -25.32 -35.97 30.05
N ASP A 135 -26.50 -36.58 29.81
CA ASP A 135 -26.86 -37.93 30.30
C ASP A 135 -26.72 -39.02 29.21
#